data_AF-A0A4R0N2K6-F1
#
_entry.id   AF-A0A4R0N2K6-F1
#
_cell.length_a   1.000
_cell.length_b   1.000
_cell.length_c   1.000
_cell.angle_alpha   90.00
_cell.angle_beta   90.00
_cell.angle_gamma   90.00
#
_symmetry.space_group_name_H-M   'P 1'
#
loop_
_entity.id
_entity.type
_entity.pdbx_description
1 polymer ?
#
loop_
_entity_poly.entity_id
_entity_poly.type
_entity_poly.pdbx_seq_one_letter_code
_entity_poly.pdbx_strand_id
1 'polypeptide(L)'
;MTENLYNKAKALKKATYEYEFSICTLVTRKDEYNEMVDSFQRSGFTDDICEFIYADNTKSNLFDAYEAINYFLRQANGKYIILCHQDILINKDNVADLKKRLSDLDIKDQNWAICSNSGAAGPNHVVYHISYPDGSFMNKGKFPLKVSAIDENFILVKNEAFLKVSNDLKGFHLYGTDLCLQAELNGYSAYVIPFNLTHKSLGNKNEEFYVIRKKLISKYDDFFRNRWIQTNVSIFYLSGSIFKLFYGNSITLFFARIFNGIKKKI
;
A
#
# COMPACT_ATOMS: atom_id res chain seq x y z
N MET A 1 -4.41 -46.24 22.72
CA MET A 1 -5.06 -44.92 22.75
C MET A 1 -4.56 -44.13 21.56
N THR A 2 -5.33 -44.09 20.47
CA THR A 2 -5.07 -43.16 19.35
C THR A 2 -5.44 -41.77 19.83
N GLU A 3 -4.45 -41.05 20.32
CA GLU A 3 -4.55 -39.61 20.58
C GLU A 3 -5.09 -38.96 19.29
N ASN A 4 -6.29 -38.38 19.36
CA ASN A 4 -6.97 -37.84 18.18
C ASN A 4 -6.10 -36.72 17.60
N LEU A 5 -5.40 -37.01 16.49
CA LEU A 5 -4.47 -36.08 15.83
C LEU A 5 -5.15 -34.76 15.44
N TYR A 6 -6.49 -34.75 15.35
CA TYR A 6 -7.30 -33.54 15.20
C TYR A 6 -7.03 -32.50 16.30
N ASN A 7 -6.74 -32.93 17.53
CA ASN A 7 -6.43 -32.04 18.65
C ASN A 7 -5.04 -31.37 18.54
N LYS A 8 -4.19 -31.82 17.60
CA LYS A 8 -2.90 -31.16 17.30
C LYS A 8 -3.03 -30.03 16.28
N ALA A 9 -4.18 -29.91 15.62
CA ALA A 9 -4.47 -28.84 14.68
C ALA A 9 -5.38 -27.78 15.33
N LYS A 10 -5.29 -26.53 14.84
CA LYS A 10 -6.23 -25.47 15.20
C LYS A 10 -7.12 -25.11 14.00
N ALA A 11 -8.39 -24.89 14.26
CA ALA A 11 -9.29 -24.35 13.25
C ALA A 11 -8.87 -22.91 12.90
N LEU A 12 -8.97 -22.57 11.61
CA LEU A 12 -8.79 -21.20 11.16
C LEU A 12 -9.87 -20.31 11.79
N LYS A 13 -9.47 -19.16 12.32
CA LYS A 13 -10.37 -18.13 12.84
C LYS A 13 -10.23 -16.89 11.97
N LYS A 14 -11.34 -16.19 11.73
CA LYS A 14 -11.30 -14.86 11.10
C LYS A 14 -10.55 -13.89 12.01
N ALA A 15 -9.93 -12.88 11.41
CA ALA A 15 -9.25 -11.83 12.16
C ALA A 15 -10.24 -11.09 13.08
N THR A 16 -9.82 -10.87 14.31
CA THR A 16 -10.42 -9.95 15.26
C THR A 16 -9.38 -8.87 15.54
N TYR A 17 -9.82 -7.63 15.65
CA TYR A 17 -8.93 -6.48 15.87
C TYR A 17 -9.09 -5.99 17.29
N GLU A 18 -7.96 -5.77 17.98
CA GLU A 18 -7.92 -5.21 19.32
C GLU A 18 -8.20 -3.70 19.29
N TYR A 19 -7.71 -3.04 18.24
CA TYR A 19 -7.85 -1.61 18.03
C TYR A 19 -8.68 -1.32 16.77
N GLU A 20 -9.22 -0.11 16.68
CA GLU A 20 -9.78 0.39 15.43
C GLU A 20 -8.67 0.84 14.48
N PHE A 21 -7.62 1.48 15.01
CA PHE A 21 -6.49 1.98 14.22
C PHE A 21 -5.15 1.53 14.79
N SER A 22 -4.20 1.19 13.91
CA SER A 22 -2.78 1.12 14.25
C SER A 22 -2.05 2.22 13.51
N ILE A 23 -1.45 3.17 14.23
CA ILE A 23 -0.69 4.28 13.65
C ILE A 23 0.78 3.86 13.59
N CYS A 24 1.30 3.75 12.37
CA CYS A 24 2.59 3.15 12.07
C CYS A 24 3.52 4.16 11.40
N THR A 25 4.69 4.41 11.99
CA THR A 25 5.58 5.50 11.55
C THR A 25 7.05 5.08 11.51
N LEU A 26 7.78 5.48 10.46
CA LEU A 26 9.25 5.44 10.45
C LEU A 26 9.80 6.68 11.15
N VAL A 27 10.57 6.49 12.23
CA VAL A 27 10.99 7.60 13.11
C VAL A 27 12.48 7.86 12.98
N THR A 28 12.82 9.07 12.56
CA THR A 28 14.20 9.59 12.54
C THR A 28 14.39 10.74 13.53
N ARG A 29 13.33 11.48 13.85
CA ARG A 29 13.35 12.63 14.77
C ARG A 29 12.30 12.46 15.85
N LYS A 30 12.74 12.22 17.09
CA LYS A 30 11.85 11.94 18.22
C LYS A 30 10.89 13.09 18.53
N ASP A 31 11.35 14.33 18.42
CA ASP A 31 10.52 15.50 18.73
C ASP A 31 9.35 15.65 17.74
N GLU A 32 9.59 15.40 16.45
CA GLU A 32 8.52 15.39 15.44
C GLU A 32 7.55 14.24 15.65
N TYR A 33 8.06 13.04 15.98
CA TYR A 33 7.21 11.91 16.30
C TYR A 33 6.31 12.20 17.51
N ASN A 34 6.86 12.79 18.57
CA ASN A 34 6.09 13.17 19.75
C ASN A 34 5.01 14.22 19.42
N GLU A 35 5.35 15.22 18.61
CA GLU A 35 4.39 16.24 18.14
C GLU A 35 3.28 15.61 17.28
N MET A 36 3.63 14.67 16.41
CA MET A 36 2.67 13.93 15.60
C MET A 36 1.74 13.10 16.48
N VAL A 37 2.25 12.30 17.42
CA VAL A 37 1.43 11.50 18.35
C VAL A 37 0.50 12.38 19.17
N ASP A 38 0.98 13.50 19.72
CA ASP A 38 0.16 14.46 20.46
C ASP A 38 -0.98 15.03 19.59
N SER A 39 -0.71 15.31 18.30
CA SER A 39 -1.76 15.76 17.37
C SER A 39 -2.81 14.69 17.09
N PHE A 40 -2.42 13.42 16.96
CA PHE A 40 -3.35 12.29 16.81
C PHE A 40 -4.23 12.15 18.05
N GLN A 41 -3.64 12.14 19.26
CA GLN A 41 -4.38 12.00 20.51
C GLN A 41 -5.38 13.15 20.70
N ARG A 42 -4.98 14.42 20.46
CA ARG A 42 -5.88 15.58 20.54
C ARG A 42 -7.03 15.53 19.53
N SER A 43 -6.84 14.82 18.42
CA SER A 43 -7.84 14.62 17.37
C SER A 43 -8.70 13.36 17.55
N GLY A 44 -8.62 12.74 18.73
CA GLY A 44 -9.49 11.64 19.15
C GLY A 44 -8.97 10.24 18.83
N PHE A 45 -7.71 10.09 18.40
CA PHE A 45 -7.04 8.78 18.30
C PHE A 45 -6.51 8.37 19.67
N THR A 46 -7.41 8.03 20.59
CA THR A 46 -7.12 7.71 21.99
C THR A 46 -6.67 6.25 22.16
N ASP A 47 -5.98 5.96 23.26
CA ASP A 47 -5.35 4.66 23.53
C ASP A 47 -6.34 3.48 23.64
N ASP A 48 -7.64 3.75 23.82
CA ASP A 48 -8.71 2.73 23.84
C ASP A 48 -9.12 2.25 22.44
N ILE A 49 -8.85 3.03 21.40
CA ILE A 49 -9.19 2.68 20.00
C ILE A 49 -7.97 2.57 19.09
N CYS A 50 -6.80 2.95 19.58
CA CYS A 50 -5.59 3.07 18.79
C CYS A 50 -4.36 2.46 19.47
N GLU A 51 -3.45 1.94 18.66
CA GLU A 51 -2.07 1.68 19.06
C GLU A 51 -1.09 2.50 18.19
N PHE A 52 0.09 2.79 18.74
CA PHE A 52 1.18 3.46 18.03
C PHE A 52 2.38 2.52 17.91
N ILE A 53 2.80 2.26 16.68
CA ILE A 53 3.92 1.38 16.35
C ILE A 53 4.94 2.20 15.56
N TYR A 54 6.22 2.10 15.90
CA TYR A 54 7.24 2.82 15.17
C TYR A 54 8.46 1.96 14.83
N ALA A 55 9.06 2.25 13.68
CA ALA A 55 10.34 1.71 13.27
C ALA A 55 11.42 2.73 13.64
N ASP A 56 12.31 2.36 14.56
CA ASP A 56 13.33 3.26 15.10
C ASP A 56 14.52 3.40 14.14
N ASN A 57 14.57 4.53 13.43
CA ASN A 57 15.71 4.97 12.63
C ASN A 57 16.43 6.18 13.27
N THR A 58 16.26 6.42 14.58
CA THR A 58 16.79 7.63 15.26
C THR A 58 18.31 7.61 15.43
N LYS A 59 18.93 6.43 15.44
CA LYS A 59 20.39 6.26 15.54
C LYS A 59 21.05 5.90 14.21
N SER A 60 20.34 5.14 13.38
CA SER A 60 20.79 4.64 12.08
C SER A 60 19.59 4.18 11.28
N ASN A 61 19.69 4.14 9.95
CA ASN A 61 18.65 3.59 9.08
C ASN A 61 18.60 2.05 9.20
N LEU A 62 18.05 1.55 10.30
CA LEU A 62 17.86 0.12 10.56
C LEU A 62 16.82 -0.49 9.62
N PHE A 63 15.81 0.31 9.24
CA PHE A 63 14.75 -0.07 8.33
C PHE A 63 14.72 0.87 7.13
N ASP A 64 14.60 0.32 5.93
CA ASP A 64 14.06 1.09 4.80
C ASP A 64 12.51 1.10 4.84
N ALA A 65 11.86 1.93 4.02
CA ALA A 65 10.41 2.04 4.06
C ALA A 65 9.71 0.73 3.63
N TYR A 66 10.20 0.04 2.60
CA TYR A 66 9.57 -1.21 2.15
C TYR A 66 9.61 -2.28 3.25
N GLU A 67 10.75 -2.37 3.95
CA GLU A 67 10.89 -3.28 5.08
C GLU A 67 9.96 -2.89 6.24
N ALA A 68 10.02 -1.66 6.72
CA ALA A 68 9.20 -1.19 7.85
C ALA A 68 7.70 -1.34 7.57
N ILE A 69 7.24 -0.94 6.39
CA ILE A 69 5.82 -1.07 6.00
C ILE A 69 5.38 -2.54 6.01
N ASN A 70 6.19 -3.47 5.52
CA ASN A 70 5.86 -4.90 5.60
C ASN A 70 5.83 -5.44 7.05
N TYR A 71 6.68 -4.93 7.94
CA TYR A 71 6.58 -5.25 9.37
C TYR A 71 5.28 -4.70 9.97
N PHE A 72 4.93 -3.44 9.71
CA PHE A 72 3.70 -2.82 10.19
C PHE A 72 2.44 -3.54 9.71
N LEU A 73 2.32 -3.79 8.40
CA LEU A 73 1.18 -4.50 7.80
C LEU A 73 0.99 -5.92 8.36
N ARG A 74 2.05 -6.52 8.90
CA ARG A 74 2.01 -7.86 9.50
C ARG A 74 1.75 -7.84 11.01
N GLN A 75 2.23 -6.82 11.73
CA GLN A 75 2.25 -6.79 13.19
C GLN A 75 1.13 -5.96 13.82
N ALA A 76 0.55 -5.02 13.07
CA ALA A 76 -0.56 -4.18 13.52
C ALA A 76 -1.82 -5.00 13.84
N ASN A 77 -2.46 -4.67 14.96
CA ASN A 77 -3.68 -5.31 15.49
C ASN A 77 -4.94 -4.46 15.29
N GLY A 78 -4.84 -3.32 14.62
CA GLY A 78 -5.93 -2.41 14.31
C GLY A 78 -6.71 -2.85 13.07
N LYS A 79 -8.02 -2.59 13.05
CA LYS A 79 -8.89 -2.82 11.89
C LYS A 79 -8.39 -2.05 10.65
N TYR A 80 -7.92 -0.84 10.87
CA TYR A 80 -7.28 0.01 9.88
C TYR A 80 -5.83 0.29 10.29
N ILE A 81 -4.91 0.21 9.33
CA ILE A 81 -3.49 0.50 9.54
C ILE A 81 -3.19 1.83 8.87
N ILE A 82 -2.81 2.83 9.65
CA ILE A 82 -2.37 4.14 9.16
C ILE A 82 -0.85 4.10 9.06
N LEU A 83 -0.33 4.18 7.85
CA LEU A 83 1.09 4.37 7.55
C LEU A 83 1.29 5.87 7.32
N CYS A 84 2.11 6.52 8.13
CA CYS A 84 2.33 7.96 8.00
C CYS A 84 3.77 8.36 8.26
N HIS A 85 4.13 9.56 7.78
CA HIS A 85 5.39 10.20 8.13
C HIS A 85 5.30 10.83 9.51
N GLN A 86 6.45 11.03 10.17
CA GLN A 86 6.50 11.66 11.50
C GLN A 86 6.22 13.18 11.46
N ASP A 87 6.16 13.79 10.27
CA ASP A 87 6.04 15.24 10.06
C ASP A 87 4.64 15.66 9.55
N ILE A 88 3.63 14.83 9.79
CA ILE A 88 2.22 15.19 9.66
C ILE A 88 1.60 15.55 11.02
N LEU A 89 0.60 16.44 11.01
CA LEU A 89 -0.18 16.81 12.19
C LEU A 89 -1.67 16.69 11.87
N ILE A 90 -2.40 15.92 12.67
CA ILE A 90 -3.86 15.83 12.59
C ILE A 90 -4.45 17.00 13.37
N ASN A 91 -4.63 18.14 12.70
CA ASN A 91 -5.06 19.40 13.32
C ASN A 91 -6.13 20.16 12.50
N LYS A 92 -6.66 19.54 11.44
CA LYS A 92 -7.71 20.12 10.59
C LYS A 92 -8.98 19.27 10.68
N ASP A 93 -8.88 18.03 10.24
CA ASP A 93 -9.91 17.01 10.49
C ASP A 93 -9.54 16.16 11.71
N ASN A 94 -10.51 15.38 12.21
CA ASN A 94 -10.35 14.50 13.38
C ASN A 94 -10.74 13.03 13.07
N VAL A 95 -10.74 12.18 14.08
CA VAL A 95 -11.09 10.77 13.91
C VAL A 95 -12.54 10.54 13.41
N ALA A 96 -13.51 11.35 13.85
CA ALA A 96 -14.91 11.21 13.43
C ALA A 96 -15.08 11.57 11.95
N ASP A 97 -14.34 12.59 11.51
CA ASP A 97 -14.20 12.97 10.11
C ASP A 97 -13.65 11.82 9.26
N LEU A 98 -12.57 11.18 9.71
CA LEU A 98 -12.00 10.02 9.02
C LEU A 98 -13.03 8.88 8.94
N LYS A 99 -13.66 8.49 10.06
CA LYS A 99 -14.66 7.42 10.12
C LYS A 99 -15.83 7.64 9.16
N LYS A 100 -16.30 8.88 9.02
CA LYS A 100 -17.33 9.24 8.05
C LYS A 100 -16.88 8.96 6.63
N ARG A 101 -15.67 9.39 6.26
CA ARG A 101 -15.10 9.18 4.92
C ARG A 101 -14.88 7.69 4.61
N LEU A 102 -14.49 6.89 5.62
CA LEU A 102 -14.39 5.43 5.46
C LEU A 102 -15.76 4.78 5.23
N SER A 103 -16.79 5.25 5.94
CA SER A 103 -18.18 4.78 5.76
C SER A 103 -18.71 5.12 4.35
N ASP A 104 -18.42 6.32 3.86
CA ASP A 104 -18.75 6.74 2.49
C ASP A 104 -18.05 5.86 1.44
N LEU A 105 -16.80 5.45 1.69
CA LEU A 105 -16.08 4.51 0.83
C LEU A 105 -16.70 3.11 0.87
N ASP A 106 -17.08 2.60 2.04
CA ASP A 106 -17.74 1.29 2.17
C ASP A 106 -19.06 1.22 1.37
N ILE A 107 -19.79 2.34 1.28
CA ILE A 107 -21.00 2.46 0.43
C ILE A 107 -20.61 2.52 -1.06
N LYS A 108 -19.55 3.24 -1.40
CA LYS A 108 -19.15 3.52 -2.79
C LYS A 108 -18.48 2.34 -3.50
N ASP A 109 -17.59 1.63 -2.83
CA ASP A 109 -16.82 0.51 -3.39
C ASP A 109 -16.46 -0.49 -2.28
N GLN A 110 -17.22 -1.59 -2.16
CA GLN A 110 -16.95 -2.61 -1.12
C GLN A 110 -15.54 -3.23 -1.22
N ASN A 111 -14.85 -3.10 -2.37
CA ASN A 111 -13.51 -3.60 -2.60
C ASN A 111 -12.42 -2.52 -2.42
N TRP A 112 -12.73 -1.36 -1.85
CA TRP A 112 -11.66 -0.43 -1.45
C TRP A 112 -10.82 -1.04 -0.32
N ALA A 113 -9.50 -0.91 -0.42
CA ALA A 113 -8.57 -1.36 0.62
C ALA A 113 -7.60 -0.28 1.08
N ILE A 114 -7.38 0.76 0.27
CA ILE A 114 -6.44 1.83 0.58
C ILE A 114 -7.12 3.19 0.40
N CYS A 115 -6.88 4.12 1.32
CA CYS A 115 -7.15 5.53 1.07
C CYS A 115 -6.03 6.46 1.56
N SER A 116 -5.90 7.63 0.93
CA SER A 116 -4.91 8.68 1.27
C SER A 116 -5.55 10.07 1.10
N ASN A 117 -4.84 11.14 1.49
CA ASN A 117 -5.23 12.53 1.24
C ASN A 117 -4.62 13.10 -0.05
N SER A 118 -3.68 12.39 -0.70
CA SER A 118 -3.08 12.80 -1.96
C SER A 118 -2.71 11.61 -2.86
N GLY A 119 -2.72 11.84 -4.17
CA GLY A 119 -2.39 10.82 -5.15
C GLY A 119 -2.62 11.26 -6.59
N ALA A 120 -2.68 10.29 -7.50
CA ALA A 120 -2.94 10.52 -8.91
C ALA A 120 -3.77 9.39 -9.53
N ALA A 121 -4.82 9.76 -10.25
CA ALA A 121 -5.61 8.80 -11.02
C ALA A 121 -4.91 8.37 -12.31
N GLY A 122 -4.06 9.24 -12.86
CA GLY A 122 -3.28 8.98 -14.06
C GLY A 122 -2.44 10.19 -14.48
N PRO A 123 -1.82 10.15 -15.67
CA PRO A 123 -1.03 11.26 -16.19
C PRO A 123 -1.83 12.58 -16.19
N ASN A 124 -1.22 13.66 -15.68
CA ASN A 124 -1.83 14.98 -15.53
C ASN A 124 -3.09 15.05 -14.64
N HIS A 125 -3.42 13.98 -13.92
CA HIS A 125 -4.59 13.91 -13.03
C HIS A 125 -4.17 13.66 -11.57
N VAL A 126 -3.36 14.60 -11.05
CA VAL A 126 -2.95 14.65 -9.65
C VAL A 126 -4.05 15.29 -8.81
N VAL A 127 -4.33 14.71 -7.65
CA VAL A 127 -5.32 15.18 -6.67
C VAL A 127 -4.73 15.22 -5.26
N TYR A 128 -5.20 16.16 -4.45
CA TYR A 128 -4.71 16.37 -3.08
C TYR A 128 -5.70 17.19 -2.26
N HIS A 129 -5.72 16.95 -0.95
CA HIS A 129 -6.52 17.66 0.03
C HIS A 129 -5.71 17.82 1.31
N ILE A 130 -4.85 18.85 1.35
CA ILE A 130 -3.78 18.95 2.35
C ILE A 130 -3.45 20.39 2.71
N SER A 131 -3.11 20.64 3.98
CA SER A 131 -2.63 21.93 4.48
C SER A 131 -1.12 21.92 4.77
N TYR A 132 -0.51 23.10 4.78
CA TYR A 132 0.91 23.29 5.13
C TYR A 132 1.07 24.27 6.31
N PRO A 133 2.27 24.35 6.94
CA PRO A 133 2.50 25.20 8.12
C PRO A 133 2.30 26.69 7.89
N ASP A 134 2.42 27.16 6.65
CA ASP A 134 2.19 28.56 6.25
C ASP A 134 0.70 28.95 6.21
N GLY A 135 -0.20 28.01 6.54
CA GLY A 135 -1.65 28.19 6.50
C GLY A 135 -2.24 27.94 5.11
N SER A 136 -1.44 27.63 4.09
CA SER A 136 -1.96 27.27 2.78
C SER A 136 -2.77 25.98 2.84
N PHE A 137 -3.87 25.95 2.11
CA PHE A 137 -4.71 24.78 1.92
C PHE A 137 -4.78 24.46 0.44
N MET A 138 -4.18 23.34 0.07
CA MET A 138 -4.15 22.85 -1.30
C MET A 138 -5.25 21.81 -1.48
N ASN A 139 -6.18 22.12 -2.38
CA ASN A 139 -7.33 21.26 -2.69
C ASN A 139 -7.52 21.13 -4.20
N LYS A 140 -7.37 19.93 -4.74
CA LYS A 140 -7.56 19.63 -6.16
C LYS A 140 -8.16 18.24 -6.33
N GLY A 141 -9.29 18.15 -7.00
CA GLY A 141 -9.96 16.89 -7.32
C GLY A 141 -11.44 16.86 -6.92
N LYS A 142 -12.15 15.80 -7.32
CA LYS A 142 -13.50 15.50 -6.87
C LYS A 142 -13.44 14.24 -6.03
N PHE A 143 -13.63 14.37 -4.71
CA PHE A 143 -13.45 13.26 -3.77
C PHE A 143 -14.77 12.54 -3.45
N PRO A 144 -14.70 11.26 -3.01
CA PRO A 144 -13.53 10.39 -3.08
C PRO A 144 -13.23 9.99 -4.54
N LEU A 145 -11.95 10.03 -4.92
CA LEU A 145 -11.49 9.69 -6.28
C LEU A 145 -10.68 8.40 -6.26
N LYS A 146 -11.02 7.45 -7.14
CA LYS A 146 -10.20 6.25 -7.34
C LYS A 146 -8.88 6.64 -8.00
N VAL A 147 -7.76 6.17 -7.45
CA VAL A 147 -6.41 6.53 -7.91
C VAL A 147 -5.54 5.31 -8.19
N SER A 148 -4.50 5.51 -8.98
CA SER A 148 -3.52 4.49 -9.36
C SER A 148 -2.22 4.59 -8.55
N ALA A 149 -2.01 5.72 -7.88
CA ALA A 149 -0.89 5.99 -7.00
C ALA A 149 -1.31 6.98 -5.91
N ILE A 150 -0.69 6.89 -4.74
CA ILE A 150 -0.90 7.78 -3.59
C ILE A 150 0.43 8.35 -3.10
N ASP A 151 0.36 9.49 -2.44
CA ASP A 151 1.49 10.04 -1.67
C ASP A 151 1.72 9.25 -0.39
N GLU A 152 2.95 9.26 0.11
CA GLU A 152 3.34 8.45 1.25
C GLU A 152 3.18 9.11 2.61
N ASN A 153 2.84 10.41 2.68
CA ASN A 153 2.72 11.13 3.95
C ASN A 153 1.64 10.56 4.90
N PHE A 154 0.53 10.09 4.33
CA PHE A 154 -0.61 9.51 5.03
C PHE A 154 -1.31 8.48 4.13
N ILE A 155 -1.29 7.23 4.55
CA ILE A 155 -1.94 6.10 3.88
C ILE A 155 -2.72 5.33 4.93
N LEU A 156 -3.99 5.05 4.70
CA LEU A 156 -4.79 4.12 5.48
C LEU A 156 -5.04 2.86 4.67
N VAL A 157 -4.83 1.70 5.30
CA VAL A 157 -5.00 0.37 4.71
C VAL A 157 -5.98 -0.46 5.54
N LYS A 158 -6.92 -1.16 4.90
CA LYS A 158 -7.73 -2.19 5.57
C LYS A 158 -6.85 -3.37 5.95
N ASN A 159 -6.79 -3.73 7.23
CA ASN A 159 -5.98 -4.87 7.69
C ASN A 159 -6.49 -6.19 7.06
N GLU A 160 -7.81 -6.34 6.90
CA GLU A 160 -8.43 -7.52 6.26
C GLU A 160 -8.10 -7.70 4.78
N ALA A 161 -7.50 -6.69 4.13
CA ALA A 161 -7.05 -6.82 2.75
C ALA A 161 -5.73 -7.59 2.62
N PHE A 162 -5.03 -7.86 3.74
CA PHE A 162 -3.77 -8.63 3.80
C PHE A 162 -2.73 -8.17 2.77
N LEU A 163 -2.68 -6.87 2.53
CA LEU A 163 -1.75 -6.28 1.57
C LEU A 163 -0.33 -6.30 2.09
N LYS A 164 0.61 -6.23 1.15
CA LYS A 164 2.04 -6.08 1.42
C LYS A 164 2.65 -5.21 0.34
N VAL A 165 3.79 -4.60 0.63
CA VAL A 165 4.67 -4.00 -0.38
C VAL A 165 5.68 -5.03 -0.87
N SER A 166 6.30 -4.74 -2.00
CA SER A 166 7.26 -5.58 -2.69
C SER A 166 8.52 -5.85 -1.87
N ASN A 167 8.86 -7.12 -1.68
CA ASN A 167 10.03 -7.57 -0.90
C ASN A 167 11.39 -7.33 -1.60
N ASP A 168 11.37 -7.19 -2.92
CA ASP A 168 12.52 -7.00 -3.81
C ASP A 168 12.80 -5.51 -4.11
N LEU A 169 11.98 -4.60 -3.57
CA LEU A 169 12.17 -3.16 -3.61
C LEU A 169 12.68 -2.67 -2.24
N LYS A 170 13.48 -1.61 -2.26
CA LYS A 170 14.13 -1.02 -1.08
C LYS A 170 14.28 0.48 -1.24
N GLY A 171 14.21 1.22 -0.14
CA GLY A 171 14.40 2.68 -0.10
C GLY A 171 13.22 3.39 0.56
N PHE A 172 13.10 4.69 0.32
CA PHE A 172 12.13 5.57 1.02
C PHE A 172 11.11 6.25 0.09
N HIS A 173 11.02 5.81 -1.17
CA HIS A 173 10.10 6.40 -2.15
C HIS A 173 9.31 5.33 -2.90
N LEU A 174 8.14 5.71 -3.42
CA LEU A 174 7.28 4.90 -4.28
C LEU A 174 6.70 3.64 -3.62
N TYR A 175 6.77 3.51 -2.29
CA TYR A 175 6.13 2.40 -1.59
C TYR A 175 4.60 2.59 -1.53
N GLY A 176 4.09 3.83 -1.53
CA GLY A 176 2.65 4.08 -1.66
C GLY A 176 2.13 3.68 -3.04
N THR A 177 2.89 4.02 -4.10
CA THR A 177 2.56 3.58 -5.47
C THR A 177 2.62 2.06 -5.62
N ASP A 178 3.68 1.42 -5.09
CA ASP A 178 3.79 -0.04 -5.10
C ASP A 178 2.63 -0.70 -4.36
N LEU A 179 2.22 -0.16 -3.20
CA LEU A 179 1.08 -0.66 -2.44
C LEU A 179 -0.24 -0.57 -3.24
N CYS A 180 -0.48 0.51 -3.99
CA CYS A 180 -1.64 0.62 -4.88
C CYS A 180 -1.63 -0.46 -5.98
N LEU A 181 -0.48 -0.72 -6.59
CA LEU A 181 -0.34 -1.76 -7.62
C LEU A 181 -0.53 -3.16 -7.03
N GLN A 182 0.00 -3.43 -5.83
CA GLN A 182 -0.24 -4.68 -5.12
C GLN A 182 -1.72 -4.85 -4.76
N ALA A 183 -2.41 -3.78 -4.35
CA ALA A 183 -3.85 -3.82 -4.10
C ALA A 183 -4.64 -4.17 -5.37
N GLU A 184 -4.34 -3.54 -6.50
CA GLU A 184 -5.00 -3.82 -7.78
C GLU A 184 -4.79 -5.28 -8.22
N LEU A 185 -3.57 -5.81 -8.06
CA LEU A 185 -3.28 -7.23 -8.32
C LEU A 185 -4.06 -8.20 -7.42
N ASN A 186 -4.48 -7.76 -6.24
CA ASN A 186 -5.29 -8.53 -5.30
C ASN A 186 -6.80 -8.23 -5.41
N GLY A 187 -7.23 -7.47 -6.44
CA GLY A 187 -8.65 -7.16 -6.70
C GLY A 187 -9.21 -6.00 -5.88
N TYR A 188 -8.35 -5.21 -5.24
CA TYR A 188 -8.73 -4.06 -4.41
C TYR A 188 -8.50 -2.72 -5.12
N SER A 189 -9.19 -1.68 -4.63
CA SER A 189 -9.06 -0.30 -5.10
C SER A 189 -8.33 0.60 -4.08
N ALA A 190 -7.66 1.63 -4.59
CA ALA A 190 -7.12 2.74 -3.81
C ALA A 190 -7.86 4.06 -4.11
N TYR A 191 -8.04 4.89 -3.09
CA TYR A 191 -8.77 6.16 -3.20
C TYR A 191 -8.01 7.33 -2.57
N VAL A 192 -8.26 8.53 -3.09
CA VAL A 192 -7.99 9.78 -2.35
C VAL A 192 -9.30 10.29 -1.77
N ILE A 193 -9.29 10.56 -0.46
CA ILE A 193 -10.42 11.09 0.32
C ILE A 193 -10.12 12.52 0.76
N PRO A 194 -11.15 13.33 1.06
CA PRO A 194 -10.94 14.71 1.47
C PRO A 194 -10.61 14.78 2.98
N PHE A 195 -9.54 14.11 3.42
CA PHE A 195 -9.09 14.11 4.82
C PHE A 195 -7.92 15.09 5.00
N ASN A 196 -8.20 16.25 5.58
CA ASN A 196 -7.24 17.33 5.71
C ASN A 196 -6.38 17.17 6.97
N LEU A 197 -5.08 17.42 6.79
CA LEU A 197 -4.06 17.44 7.83
C LEU A 197 -2.97 18.44 7.44
N THR A 198 -2.12 18.82 8.38
CA THR A 198 -0.92 19.60 8.06
C THR A 198 0.25 18.66 7.77
N HIS A 199 0.92 18.82 6.62
CA HIS A 199 2.19 18.17 6.31
C HIS A 199 3.32 19.20 6.34
N LYS A 200 4.31 18.99 7.21
CA LYS A 200 5.34 20.01 7.51
C LYS A 200 6.40 20.14 6.42
N SER A 201 6.48 19.19 5.47
CA SER A 201 7.45 19.21 4.38
C SER A 201 6.79 19.09 3.00
N LEU A 202 7.54 19.41 1.93
CA LEU A 202 7.07 19.42 0.53
C LEU A 202 7.58 18.21 -0.29
N GLY A 203 8.20 17.23 0.36
CA GLY A 203 8.88 16.10 -0.28
C GLY A 203 10.18 16.50 -0.99
N ASN A 204 11.08 15.53 -1.20
CA ASN A 204 12.35 15.74 -1.89
C ASN A 204 12.63 14.60 -2.88
N LYS A 205 12.91 14.94 -4.15
CA LYS A 205 13.32 13.98 -5.17
C LYS A 205 14.85 14.00 -5.27
N ASN A 206 15.49 12.99 -4.71
CA ASN A 206 16.94 12.80 -4.79
C ASN A 206 17.31 11.75 -5.86
N GLU A 207 18.58 11.36 -5.93
CA GLU A 207 19.04 10.30 -6.85
C GLU A 207 18.39 8.94 -6.58
N GLU A 208 18.12 8.62 -5.30
CA GLU A 208 17.49 7.37 -4.88
C GLU A 208 16.08 7.23 -5.47
N PHE A 209 15.34 8.34 -5.60
CA PHE A 209 14.04 8.36 -6.27
C PHE A 209 14.12 7.81 -7.70
N TYR A 210 15.11 8.22 -8.48
CA TYR A 210 15.27 7.76 -9.86
C TYR A 210 15.70 6.29 -9.94
N VAL A 211 16.54 5.84 -8.99
CA VAL A 211 16.96 4.44 -8.89
C VAL A 211 15.76 3.55 -8.59
N ILE A 212 14.96 3.87 -7.56
CA ILE A 212 13.79 3.05 -7.20
C ILE A 212 12.71 3.10 -8.27
N ARG A 213 12.50 4.24 -8.94
CA ARG A 213 11.60 4.35 -10.08
C ARG A 213 11.97 3.37 -11.20
N LYS A 214 13.26 3.26 -11.56
CA LYS A 214 13.74 2.30 -12.57
C LYS A 214 13.49 0.85 -12.14
N LYS A 215 13.74 0.53 -10.86
CA LYS A 215 13.49 -0.81 -10.30
C LYS A 215 12.00 -1.16 -10.29
N LEU A 216 11.14 -0.22 -9.88
CA LEU A 216 9.69 -0.38 -9.90
C LEU A 216 9.19 -0.68 -11.32
N ILE A 217 9.60 0.14 -12.31
CA ILE A 217 9.24 -0.09 -13.72
C ILE A 217 9.71 -1.47 -14.17
N SER A 218 10.99 -1.81 -13.97
CA SER A 218 11.54 -3.10 -14.39
C SER A 218 10.81 -4.30 -13.76
N LYS A 219 10.39 -4.18 -12.50
CA LYS A 219 9.64 -5.22 -11.80
C LYS A 219 8.27 -5.43 -12.44
N TYR A 220 7.50 -4.36 -12.62
CA TYR A 220 6.14 -4.46 -13.16
C TYR A 220 6.15 -4.78 -14.66
N ASP A 221 7.13 -4.31 -15.43
CA ASP A 221 7.35 -4.73 -16.82
C ASP A 221 7.59 -6.23 -16.91
N ASP A 222 8.44 -6.79 -16.04
CA ASP A 222 8.63 -8.24 -15.98
C ASP A 222 7.31 -8.93 -15.61
N PHE A 223 6.60 -8.48 -14.58
CA PHE A 223 5.35 -9.12 -14.16
C PHE A 223 4.29 -9.12 -15.26
N PHE A 224 4.10 -8.02 -15.98
CA PHE A 224 3.13 -7.87 -17.07
C PHE A 224 3.60 -8.43 -18.41
N ARG A 225 4.81 -9.01 -18.48
CA ARG A 225 5.36 -9.59 -19.70
C ARG A 225 4.49 -10.68 -20.27
N ASN A 226 4.50 -10.70 -21.60
CA ASN A 226 3.96 -11.72 -22.46
C ASN A 226 4.62 -13.08 -22.22
N ARG A 227 3.85 -14.10 -21.81
CA ARG A 227 4.38 -15.46 -21.59
C ARG A 227 3.30 -16.54 -21.63
N TRP A 228 3.71 -17.73 -22.05
CA TRP A 228 2.93 -18.94 -21.81
C TRP A 228 3.08 -19.37 -20.35
N ILE A 229 1.95 -19.63 -19.71
CA ILE A 229 1.86 -20.24 -18.39
C ILE A 229 1.36 -21.66 -18.57
N GLN A 230 2.08 -22.61 -17.98
CA GLN A 230 1.67 -24.00 -17.94
C GLN A 230 1.49 -24.44 -16.49
N THR A 231 0.32 -24.98 -16.19
CA THR A 231 0.04 -25.73 -14.96
C THR A 231 0.04 -27.23 -15.28
N ASN A 232 -0.22 -28.06 -14.27
CA ASN A 232 -0.34 -29.51 -14.47
C ASN A 232 -1.51 -29.91 -15.39
N VAL A 233 -2.53 -29.04 -15.53
CA VAL A 233 -3.79 -29.36 -16.21
C VAL A 233 -4.16 -28.39 -17.32
N SER A 234 -3.42 -27.29 -17.51
CA SER A 234 -3.74 -26.27 -18.51
C SER A 234 -2.51 -25.53 -18.99
N ILE A 235 -2.61 -24.99 -20.21
CA ILE A 235 -1.66 -24.07 -20.78
C ILE A 235 -2.41 -22.88 -21.37
N PHE A 236 -1.99 -21.68 -21.02
CA PHE A 236 -2.62 -20.45 -21.47
C PHE A 236 -1.60 -19.34 -21.65
N TYR A 237 -1.94 -18.36 -22.47
CA TYR A 237 -1.08 -17.23 -22.76
C TYR A 237 -1.51 -16.03 -21.91
N LEU A 238 -0.56 -15.49 -21.14
CA LEU A 238 -0.75 -14.29 -20.33
C LEU A 238 -0.03 -13.11 -21.00
N SER A 239 -0.72 -11.98 -21.12
CA SER A 239 -0.20 -10.77 -21.74
C SER A 239 -0.90 -9.55 -21.19
N GLY A 240 -0.12 -8.55 -20.75
CA GLY A 240 -0.63 -7.20 -20.44
C GLY A 240 -0.92 -6.36 -21.70
N SER A 241 -0.53 -6.83 -22.88
CA SER A 241 -0.73 -6.13 -24.15
C SER A 241 -2.07 -6.48 -24.82
N ILE A 242 -2.67 -5.49 -25.49
CA ILE A 242 -3.85 -5.68 -26.36
C ILE A 242 -3.53 -6.57 -27.58
N PHE A 243 -2.25 -6.68 -27.96
CA PHE A 243 -1.79 -7.55 -29.05
C PHE A 243 -1.73 -9.04 -28.66
N LYS A 244 -2.28 -9.44 -27.50
CA LYS A 244 -2.24 -10.83 -27.00
C LYS A 244 -2.75 -11.86 -28.01
N LEU A 245 -3.72 -11.51 -28.84
CA LEU A 245 -4.31 -12.43 -29.83
C LEU A 245 -3.31 -12.84 -30.92
N PHE A 246 -2.35 -11.97 -31.25
CA PHE A 246 -1.31 -12.28 -32.23
C PHE A 246 -0.29 -13.29 -31.68
N TYR A 247 -0.04 -13.27 -30.37
CA TYR A 247 0.99 -14.09 -29.73
C TYR A 247 0.46 -15.30 -28.96
N GLY A 248 -0.81 -15.34 -28.61
CA GLY A 248 -1.44 -16.39 -27.81
C GLY A 248 -2.28 -17.36 -28.62
N ASN A 249 -1.72 -17.98 -29.67
CA ASN A 249 -2.42 -18.92 -30.54
C ASN A 249 -1.69 -20.28 -30.62
N SER A 250 -2.29 -21.25 -31.33
CA SER A 250 -1.76 -22.61 -31.44
C SER A 250 -0.39 -22.69 -32.12
N ILE A 251 -0.12 -21.82 -33.10
CA ILE A 251 1.14 -21.78 -33.84
C ILE A 251 2.26 -21.29 -32.93
N THR A 252 2.06 -20.17 -32.23
CA THR A 252 3.08 -19.65 -31.31
C THR A 252 3.31 -20.59 -30.13
N LEU A 253 2.27 -21.30 -29.68
CA LEU A 253 2.41 -22.34 -28.67
C LEU A 253 3.29 -23.51 -29.14
N PHE A 254 3.11 -23.96 -30.39
CA PHE A 254 3.92 -25.02 -30.97
C PHE A 254 5.42 -24.68 -30.95
N PHE A 255 5.79 -23.48 -31.40
CA PHE A 255 7.19 -23.03 -31.36
C PHE A 255 7.72 -22.86 -29.93
N ALA A 256 6.90 -22.34 -29.00
CA ALA A 256 7.27 -22.23 -27.60
C ALA A 256 7.57 -23.61 -26.96
N ARG A 257 6.80 -24.65 -27.31
CA ARG A 257 7.06 -26.03 -26.87
C ARG A 257 8.37 -26.57 -27.40
N ILE A 258 8.69 -26.33 -28.67
CA ILE A 258 9.97 -26.73 -29.27
C ILE A 258 11.14 -26.08 -28.52
N PHE A 259 11.10 -24.77 -28.35
CA PHE A 259 12.17 -24.02 -27.67
C PHE A 259 12.42 -24.54 -26.24
N ASN A 260 11.34 -24.73 -25.47
CA ASN A 260 11.45 -25.29 -24.12
C ASN A 260 11.93 -26.75 -24.11
N GLY A 261 11.57 -27.54 -25.13
CA GLY A 261 12.07 -28.91 -25.29
C GLY A 261 13.57 -28.97 -25.53
N ILE A 262 14.13 -28.03 -26.30
CA ILE A 262 15.58 -27.91 -26.52
C ILE A 262 16.27 -27.50 -25.21
N LYS A 263 15.73 -26.50 -24.50
CA LYS A 263 16.29 -26.02 -23.23
C LYS A 263 16.38 -27.10 -22.14
N LYS A 264 15.49 -28.09 -22.13
CA LYS A 264 15.53 -29.22 -21.17
C LYS A 264 16.69 -30.20 -21.41
N LYS A 265 17.30 -30.18 -22.59
CA LYS A 265 18.37 -31.12 -22.99
C LYS A 265 19.77 -30.54 -22.80
N ILE A 266 19.87 -29.27 -22.43
CA ILE A 266 21.09 -28.53 -22.09
C ILE A 266 21.11 -28.38 -20.57
#